data_AF-X1VLE7-F1
#
_entry.id   AF-X1VLE7-F1
#
_cell.length_a   1.000
_cell.length_b   1.000
_cell.length_c   1.000
_cell.angle_alpha   90.00
_cell.angle_beta   90.00
_cell.angle_gamma   90.00
#
_symmetry.space_group_name_H-M   'P 1'
#
loop_
_entity.id
_entity.type
_entity.pdbx_description
1 polymer ?
#
loop_
_entity_poly.entity_id
_entity_poly.type
_entity_poly.pdbx_seq_one_letter_code
_entity_poly.pdbx_strand_id
1 'polypeptide(L)'
;MRISHYLQGNKTSRYPGDFIFFDTETTPKVLENGDIDQPLKLGVALYWRRRDDQNKDTLEYLRFTSIPKFWAFVASHALAKRKLVLVAHNMQFDFMVLGGFNYLRVMGFELTKLIVNSKTNIFTYRRGQQSILCLDNMNYFPVSIKALGEEVGLPKLTMPDGAHSRKEWFTYCQRDVDIMYYAWREWLAFLRD
;
A
#
# COMPACT_ATOMS: atom_id res chain seq x y z
N MET A 1 -34.13 2.67 -29.09
CA MET A 1 -34.43 3.16 -27.72
C MET A 1 -33.65 2.31 -26.73
N ARG A 2 -32.89 2.93 -25.82
CA ARG A 2 -32.22 2.22 -24.72
C ARG A 2 -33.26 1.99 -23.63
N ILE A 3 -33.49 0.73 -23.25
CA ILE A 3 -34.49 0.38 -22.24
C ILE A 3 -33.98 0.90 -20.88
N SER A 4 -34.78 1.75 -20.23
CA SER A 4 -34.52 2.16 -18.85
C SER A 4 -34.56 0.93 -17.96
N HIS A 5 -33.47 0.66 -17.26
CA HIS A 5 -33.38 -0.40 -16.27
C HIS A 5 -33.23 0.23 -14.89
N TYR A 6 -33.96 -0.30 -13.91
CA TYR A 6 -33.77 0.04 -12.51
C TYR A 6 -32.52 -0.66 -11.99
N LEU A 7 -31.62 0.09 -11.37
CA LEU A 7 -30.50 -0.50 -10.63
C LEU A 7 -31.06 -1.31 -9.46
N GLN A 8 -30.87 -2.62 -9.50
CA GLN A 8 -31.22 -3.47 -8.37
C GLN A 8 -30.28 -3.20 -7.20
N GLY A 9 -30.83 -3.17 -5.99
CA GLY A 9 -30.03 -3.03 -4.78
C GLY A 9 -28.99 -4.14 -4.65
N ASN A 10 -27.83 -3.82 -4.08
CA ASN A 10 -26.79 -4.81 -3.81
C ASN A 10 -27.29 -5.82 -2.76
N LYS A 11 -27.27 -7.12 -3.10
CA LYS A 11 -27.64 -8.19 -2.15
C LYS A 11 -26.66 -8.34 -1.00
N THR A 12 -25.39 -7.99 -1.22
CA THR A 12 -24.32 -7.98 -0.22
C THR A 12 -23.33 -6.88 -0.55
N SER A 13 -22.77 -6.23 0.48
CA SER A 13 -21.59 -5.36 0.35
C SER A 13 -20.42 -6.04 1.06
N ARG A 14 -19.29 -6.18 0.38
CA ARG A 14 -18.08 -6.77 0.96
C ARG A 14 -16.94 -5.76 0.87
N TYR A 15 -16.62 -5.16 2.00
CA TYR A 15 -15.47 -4.28 2.11
C TYR A 15 -14.20 -5.11 2.35
N PRO A 16 -13.02 -4.66 1.87
CA PRO A 16 -11.77 -5.31 2.22
C PRO A 16 -11.51 -5.15 3.72
N GLY A 17 -10.93 -6.20 4.32
CA GLY A 17 -10.67 -6.27 5.75
C GLY A 17 -9.19 -6.44 6.10
N ASP A 18 -8.32 -6.70 5.13
CA ASP A 18 -6.89 -6.91 5.31
C ASP A 18 -6.13 -5.94 4.41
N PHE A 19 -5.37 -5.03 5.02
CA PHE A 19 -4.57 -4.03 4.31
C PHE A 19 -3.12 -4.10 4.77
N ILE A 20 -2.19 -3.82 3.87
CA ILE A 20 -0.84 -3.39 4.21
C ILE A 20 -0.60 -2.06 3.52
N PHE A 21 -0.37 -1.01 4.32
CA PHE A 21 0.14 0.26 3.83
C PHE A 21 1.65 0.24 3.95
N PHE A 22 2.37 0.78 2.96
CA PHE A 22 3.82 0.83 3.01
C PHE A 22 4.37 2.01 2.23
N ASP A 23 5.56 2.43 2.63
CA ASP A 23 6.33 3.51 2.02
C ASP A 23 7.81 3.15 2.08
N THR A 24 8.59 3.64 1.11
CA THR A 24 10.02 3.36 1.02
C THR A 24 10.84 4.62 0.78
N GLU A 25 11.97 4.67 1.47
CA GLU A 25 13.00 5.67 1.24
C GLU A 25 14.12 5.05 0.41
N THR A 26 14.68 5.82 -0.52
CA THR A 26 15.77 5.38 -1.38
C THR A 26 17.03 6.21 -1.15
N THR A 27 18.16 5.75 -1.67
CA THR A 27 19.38 6.56 -1.79
C THR A 27 19.77 6.59 -3.27
N PRO A 28 19.30 7.60 -4.03
CA PRO A 28 19.49 7.65 -5.47
C PRO A 28 20.96 7.53 -5.85
N LYS A 29 21.25 6.75 -6.90
CA LYS A 29 22.59 6.61 -7.48
C LYS A 29 22.51 6.86 -8.97
N VAL A 30 23.34 7.76 -9.48
CA VAL A 30 23.50 7.96 -10.92
C VAL A 30 24.40 6.86 -11.45
N LEU A 31 23.91 6.09 -12.40
CA LEU A 31 24.64 5.04 -13.10
C LEU A 31 25.49 5.66 -14.22
N GLU A 32 26.49 4.92 -14.70
CA GLU A 32 27.42 5.38 -15.75
C GLU A 32 26.71 5.76 -17.06
N ASN A 33 25.56 5.13 -17.35
CA ASN A 33 24.75 5.40 -18.52
C ASN A 33 23.79 6.60 -18.36
N GLY A 34 23.82 7.28 -17.20
CA GLY A 34 22.94 8.41 -16.88
C GLY A 34 21.60 8.03 -16.24
N ASP A 35 21.29 6.73 -16.10
CA ASP A 35 20.09 6.28 -15.40
C ASP A 35 20.21 6.52 -13.88
N ILE A 36 19.08 6.71 -13.21
CA ILE A 36 19.04 6.85 -11.75
C ILE A 36 18.54 5.54 -11.14
N ASP A 37 19.44 4.82 -10.48
CA ASP A 37 19.09 3.69 -9.62
C ASP A 37 18.53 4.19 -8.28
N GLN A 38 17.56 3.46 -7.75
CA GLN A 38 16.78 3.83 -6.56
C GLN A 38 16.86 2.73 -5.50
N PRO A 39 18.06 2.41 -4.98
CA PRO A 39 18.22 1.34 -4.01
C PRO A 39 17.51 1.68 -2.69
N LEU A 40 16.86 0.68 -2.11
CA LEU A 40 16.19 0.79 -0.82
C LEU A 40 17.17 1.26 0.27
N LYS A 41 16.82 2.36 0.93
CA LYS A 41 17.47 2.83 2.16
C LYS A 41 16.77 2.19 3.37
N LEU A 42 15.46 2.35 3.46
CA LEU A 42 14.59 1.77 4.48
C LEU A 42 13.14 1.86 4.04
N GLY A 43 12.25 1.17 4.76
CA GLY A 43 10.82 1.32 4.57
C GLY A 43 10.04 0.98 5.83
N VAL A 44 8.78 1.36 5.81
CA VAL A 44 7.81 1.07 6.86
C VAL A 44 6.60 0.40 6.23
N ALA A 45 6.06 -0.62 6.89
CA ALA A 45 4.80 -1.23 6.55
C ALA A 45 3.89 -1.29 7.78
N LEU A 46 2.59 -1.12 7.56
CA LEU A 46 1.54 -1.27 8.56
C LEU A 46 0.50 -2.26 8.03
N TYR A 47 0.41 -3.42 8.66
CA TYR A 47 -0.75 -4.29 8.49
C TYR A 47 -1.92 -3.77 9.31
N TRP A 48 -3.06 -3.59 8.67
CA TRP A 48 -4.33 -3.24 9.29
C TRP A 48 -5.37 -4.30 8.95
N ARG A 49 -5.87 -4.97 10.00
CA ARG A 49 -7.04 -5.83 9.92
C ARG A 49 -8.23 -5.17 10.56
N ARG A 50 -9.26 -4.93 9.75
CA ARG A 50 -10.58 -4.54 10.23
C ARG A 50 -11.25 -5.71 10.91
N ARG A 51 -11.73 -5.50 12.13
CA ARG A 51 -12.36 -6.53 12.96
C ARG A 51 -13.80 -6.13 13.21
N ASP A 52 -14.73 -6.77 12.50
CA ASP A 52 -16.15 -6.70 12.86
C ASP A 52 -16.44 -7.64 14.06
N ASP A 53 -15.52 -8.57 14.36
CA ASP A 53 -15.59 -9.55 15.45
C ASP A 53 -15.02 -9.05 16.79
N GLN A 54 -14.39 -7.87 16.83
CA GLN A 54 -13.70 -7.36 18.02
C GLN A 54 -13.89 -5.85 18.19
N ASN A 55 -13.70 -5.36 19.42
CA ASN A 55 -13.81 -3.93 19.73
C ASN A 55 -12.69 -3.08 19.13
N LYS A 56 -11.61 -3.70 18.66
CA LYS A 56 -10.44 -3.00 18.09
C LYS A 56 -9.91 -3.76 16.89
N ASP A 57 -9.50 -3.00 15.90
CA ASP A 57 -8.76 -3.50 14.75
C ASP A 57 -7.38 -4.03 15.15
N THR A 58 -6.83 -4.92 14.34
CA THR A 58 -5.44 -5.38 14.51
C THR A 58 -4.52 -4.45 13.72
N LEU A 59 -3.48 -3.92 14.38
CA LEU A 59 -2.42 -3.13 13.75
C LEU A 59 -1.07 -3.79 14.05
N GLU A 60 -0.26 -4.01 13.02
CA GLU A 60 1.10 -4.54 13.15
C GLU A 60 2.06 -3.75 12.26
N TYR A 61 3.10 -3.16 12.86
CA TYR A 61 4.11 -2.39 12.13
C TYR A 61 5.36 -3.23 11.86
N LEU A 62 5.92 -3.04 10.67
CA LEU A 62 7.25 -3.50 10.30
C LEU A 62 8.10 -2.29 9.87
N ARG A 63 9.23 -2.10 10.55
CA ARG A 63 10.33 -1.26 10.05
C ARG A 63 11.39 -2.17 9.42
N PHE A 64 11.81 -1.88 8.20
CA PHE A 64 12.73 -2.74 7.48
C PHE A 64 13.78 -1.97 6.69
N THR A 65 14.93 -2.61 6.47
CA THR A 65 16.00 -2.19 5.56
C THR A 65 16.37 -3.32 4.60
N SER A 66 15.54 -4.36 4.56
CA SER A 66 15.78 -5.61 3.83
C SER A 66 14.51 -5.96 3.08
N ILE A 67 14.62 -6.03 1.75
CA ILE A 67 13.50 -6.36 0.86
C ILE A 67 12.89 -7.74 1.20
N PRO A 68 13.69 -8.81 1.45
CA PRO A 68 13.12 -10.09 1.89
C PRO A 68 12.26 -10.01 3.16
N LYS A 69 12.63 -9.16 4.14
CA LYS A 69 11.83 -8.99 5.35
C LYS A 69 10.44 -8.43 5.04
N PHE A 70 10.35 -7.46 4.15
CA PHE A 70 9.07 -6.90 3.71
C PHE A 70 8.20 -7.97 3.05
N TRP A 71 8.74 -8.75 2.12
CA TRP A 71 7.95 -9.78 1.43
C TRP A 71 7.56 -10.96 2.32
N ALA A 72 8.40 -11.32 3.29
CA ALA A 72 8.03 -12.30 4.32
C ALA A 72 6.82 -11.81 5.14
N PHE A 73 6.78 -10.52 5.49
CA PHE A 73 5.66 -9.89 6.17
C PHE A 73 4.39 -9.81 5.31
N VAL A 74 4.51 -9.50 4.02
CA VAL A 74 3.37 -9.57 3.09
C VAL A 74 2.83 -11.01 2.99
N ALA A 75 3.73 -11.99 2.87
CA ALA A 75 3.36 -13.40 2.73
C ALA A 75 2.68 -13.96 3.99
N SER A 76 3.10 -13.57 5.20
CA SER A 76 2.48 -14.02 6.45
C SER A 76 1.04 -13.51 6.61
N HIS A 77 0.69 -12.40 5.97
CA HIS A 77 -0.64 -11.80 6.02
C HIS A 77 -1.52 -12.13 4.80
N ALA A 78 -0.98 -12.77 3.77
CA ALA A 78 -1.72 -13.20 2.59
C ALA A 78 -2.53 -14.47 2.87
N LEU A 79 -3.59 -14.38 3.66
CA LEU A 79 -4.36 -15.54 4.12
C LEU A 79 -5.31 -16.12 3.05
N ALA A 80 -5.59 -17.42 3.13
CA ALA A 80 -6.53 -18.09 2.22
C ALA A 80 -7.96 -17.55 2.35
N LYS A 81 -8.69 -17.49 1.22
CA LYS A 81 -10.08 -16.98 1.10
C LYS A 81 -10.27 -15.52 1.52
N ARG A 82 -9.17 -14.79 1.72
CA ARG A 82 -9.12 -13.38 2.10
C ARG A 82 -8.29 -12.64 1.05
N LYS A 83 -8.66 -11.40 0.80
CA LYS A 83 -7.92 -10.53 -0.11
C LYS A 83 -7.10 -9.57 0.74
N LEU A 84 -5.77 -9.66 0.61
CA LEU A 84 -4.84 -8.68 1.16
C LEU A 84 -4.73 -7.52 0.18
N VAL A 85 -5.00 -6.30 0.63
CA VAL A 85 -4.83 -5.09 -0.19
C VAL A 85 -3.50 -4.44 0.19
N LEU A 86 -2.55 -4.41 -0.75
CA LEU A 86 -1.25 -3.80 -0.58
C LEU A 86 -1.27 -2.40 -1.20
N VAL A 87 -1.03 -1.37 -0.40
CA VAL A 87 -1.24 0.03 -0.77
C VAL A 87 0.03 0.84 -0.53
N ALA A 88 0.45 1.60 -1.55
CA ALA A 88 1.46 2.65 -1.44
C ALA A 88 0.98 3.90 -2.19
N HIS A 89 1.58 5.04 -1.87
CA HIS A 89 1.27 6.32 -2.49
C HIS A 89 2.20 6.55 -3.68
N ASN A 90 1.69 6.39 -4.91
CA ASN A 90 2.48 6.12 -6.12
C ASN A 90 3.01 4.68 -6.17
N MET A 91 2.07 3.72 -6.14
CA MET A 91 2.34 2.27 -6.00
C MET A 91 3.42 1.73 -6.92
N GLN A 92 3.50 2.20 -8.18
CA GLN A 92 4.49 1.69 -9.12
C GLN A 92 5.93 1.92 -8.63
N PHE A 93 6.20 3.06 -7.99
CA PHE A 93 7.54 3.41 -7.53
C PHE A 93 8.01 2.46 -6.42
N ASP A 94 7.31 2.42 -5.28
CA ASP A 94 7.69 1.58 -4.14
C ASP A 94 7.69 0.10 -4.51
N PHE A 95 6.74 -0.33 -5.35
CA PHE A 95 6.67 -1.71 -5.80
C PHE A 95 7.90 -2.10 -6.64
N MET A 96 8.44 -1.20 -7.44
CA MET A 96 9.68 -1.42 -8.20
C MET A 96 10.91 -1.40 -7.29
N VAL A 97 11.00 -0.47 -6.33
CA VAL A 97 12.08 -0.41 -5.32
C VAL A 97 12.18 -1.74 -4.55
N LEU A 98 11.03 -2.35 -4.24
CA LEU A 98 10.95 -3.63 -3.54
C LEU A 98 11.02 -4.85 -4.47
N GLY A 99 11.21 -4.66 -5.77
CA GLY A 99 11.30 -5.75 -6.75
C GLY A 99 10.02 -6.60 -6.81
N GLY A 100 8.85 -6.00 -6.62
CA GLY A 100 7.61 -6.73 -6.33
C GLY A 100 7.16 -7.71 -7.41
N PHE A 101 7.40 -7.41 -8.69
CA PHE A 101 7.14 -8.37 -9.77
C PHE A 101 7.96 -9.66 -9.61
N ASN A 102 9.24 -9.54 -9.23
CA ASN A 102 10.13 -10.68 -9.06
C ASN A 102 9.81 -11.45 -7.77
N TYR A 103 9.65 -10.74 -6.64
CA TYR A 103 9.40 -11.38 -5.35
C TYR A 103 8.07 -12.14 -5.30
N LEU A 104 6.99 -11.55 -5.82
CA LEU A 104 5.70 -12.24 -5.87
C LEU A 104 5.77 -13.50 -6.76
N ARG A 105 6.47 -13.42 -7.90
CA ARG A 105 6.70 -14.59 -8.76
C ARG A 105 7.50 -15.68 -8.04
N VAL A 106 8.60 -15.35 -7.37
CA VAL A 106 9.43 -16.31 -6.62
C VAL A 106 8.65 -16.95 -5.46
N MET A 107 7.73 -16.20 -4.85
CA MET A 107 6.82 -16.74 -3.83
C MET A 107 5.68 -17.60 -4.42
N GLY A 108 5.62 -17.81 -5.73
CA GLY A 108 4.61 -18.62 -6.40
C GLY A 108 3.27 -17.92 -6.62
N PHE A 109 3.23 -16.58 -6.53
CA PHE A 109 2.05 -15.83 -6.93
C PHE A 109 2.08 -15.53 -8.43
N GLU A 110 0.94 -15.76 -9.08
CA GLU A 110 0.73 -15.47 -10.49
C GLU A 110 0.02 -14.12 -10.65
N LEU A 111 0.48 -13.32 -11.61
CA LEU A 111 -0.17 -12.07 -11.99
C LEU A 111 -1.42 -12.37 -12.83
N THR A 112 -2.59 -12.22 -12.21
CA THR A 112 -3.89 -12.50 -12.86
C THR A 112 -4.57 -11.27 -13.44
N LYS A 113 -4.17 -10.06 -13.02
CA LYS A 113 -4.70 -8.81 -13.53
C LYS A 113 -3.64 -7.72 -13.44
N LEU A 114 -3.46 -6.99 -14.53
CA LEU A 114 -2.57 -5.84 -14.63
C LEU A 114 -3.34 -4.68 -15.25
N ILE A 115 -3.57 -3.63 -14.48
CA ILE A 115 -4.06 -2.34 -14.98
C ILE A 115 -2.96 -1.34 -14.72
N VAL A 116 -2.41 -0.79 -15.80
CA VAL A 116 -1.46 0.32 -15.77
C VAL A 116 -2.01 1.36 -16.72
N ASN A 117 -2.38 2.52 -16.18
CA ASN A 117 -2.71 3.73 -16.90
C ASN A 117 -2.09 4.90 -16.15
N SER A 118 -1.88 6.02 -16.82
CA SER A 118 -1.28 7.26 -16.29
C SER A 118 -1.75 7.69 -14.89
N LYS A 119 -2.98 7.32 -14.49
CA LYS A 119 -3.59 7.65 -13.19
C LYS A 119 -4.08 6.42 -12.43
N THR A 120 -3.79 5.21 -12.89
CA THR A 120 -4.38 3.98 -12.31
C THR A 120 -3.43 2.80 -12.36
N ASN A 121 -2.89 2.43 -11.20
CA ASN A 121 -2.08 1.24 -11.02
C ASN A 121 -2.81 0.22 -10.12
N ILE A 122 -3.17 -0.93 -10.70
CA ILE A 122 -3.85 -2.03 -9.98
C ILE A 122 -3.31 -3.37 -10.46
N PHE A 123 -2.71 -4.15 -9.56
CA PHE A 123 -2.17 -5.48 -9.86
C PHE A 123 -2.83 -6.52 -8.97
N THR A 124 -3.33 -7.62 -9.55
CA THR A 124 -3.91 -8.73 -8.77
C THR A 124 -3.07 -9.97 -8.93
N TYR A 125 -2.59 -10.47 -7.81
CA TYR A 125 -1.81 -11.68 -7.70
C TYR A 125 -2.59 -12.78 -6.98
N ARG A 126 -2.41 -14.04 -7.40
CA ARG A 126 -3.05 -15.20 -6.77
C ARG A 126 -2.07 -16.37 -6.59
N ARG A 127 -2.25 -17.11 -5.50
CA ARG A 127 -1.56 -18.38 -5.20
C ARG A 127 -2.52 -19.31 -4.49
N GLY A 128 -3.04 -20.32 -5.18
CA GLY A 128 -4.12 -21.17 -4.66
C GLY A 128 -5.33 -20.33 -4.22
N GLN A 129 -5.66 -20.38 -2.93
CA GLN A 129 -6.77 -19.60 -2.34
C GLN A 129 -6.35 -18.24 -1.78
N GLN A 130 -5.08 -17.85 -1.89
CA GLN A 130 -4.54 -16.57 -1.43
C GLN A 130 -4.62 -15.53 -2.55
N SER A 131 -4.98 -14.29 -2.22
CA SER A 131 -5.04 -13.19 -3.20
C SER A 131 -4.45 -11.90 -2.62
N ILE A 132 -3.58 -11.26 -3.39
CA ILE A 132 -3.00 -9.95 -3.09
C ILE A 132 -3.45 -8.97 -4.18
N LEU A 133 -4.03 -7.85 -3.75
CA LEU A 133 -4.39 -6.72 -4.61
C LEU A 133 -3.44 -5.57 -4.31
N CYS A 134 -2.49 -5.34 -5.21
CA CYS A 134 -1.67 -4.14 -5.23
C CYS A 134 -2.50 -2.97 -5.77
N LEU A 135 -2.56 -1.87 -5.02
CA LEU A 135 -3.43 -0.75 -5.29
C LEU A 135 -2.70 0.57 -5.04
N ASP A 136 -2.73 1.46 -6.02
CA ASP A 136 -2.28 2.85 -5.81
C ASP A 136 -3.25 3.61 -4.91
N ASN A 137 -2.71 4.22 -3.86
CA ASN A 137 -3.47 5.13 -3.01
C ASN A 137 -4.07 6.29 -3.82
N MET A 138 -3.35 6.74 -4.85
CA MET A 138 -3.77 7.85 -5.71
C MET A 138 -5.01 7.51 -6.57
N ASN A 139 -5.38 6.23 -6.69
CA ASN A 139 -6.62 5.82 -7.35
C ASN A 139 -7.87 6.27 -6.58
N TYR A 140 -7.76 6.43 -5.26
CA TYR A 140 -8.85 6.85 -4.38
C TYR A 140 -8.64 8.28 -3.90
N PHE A 141 -7.40 8.67 -3.64
CA PHE A 141 -7.03 9.97 -3.11
C PHE A 141 -6.05 10.66 -4.08
N PRO A 142 -6.55 11.32 -5.15
CA PRO A 142 -5.72 11.86 -6.24
C PRO A 142 -5.03 13.18 -5.87
N VAL A 143 -4.41 13.22 -4.69
CA VAL A 143 -3.69 14.36 -4.12
C VAL A 143 -2.34 13.86 -3.60
N SER A 144 -1.40 14.77 -3.36
CA SER A 144 -0.13 14.39 -2.72
C SER A 144 -0.33 13.86 -1.31
N ILE A 145 0.59 13.02 -0.83
CA ILE A 145 0.57 12.54 0.57
C ILE A 145 0.60 13.70 1.58
N LYS A 146 1.25 14.82 1.25
CA LYS A 146 1.26 16.04 2.07
C LYS A 146 -0.15 16.62 2.22
N ALA A 147 -0.83 16.85 1.10
CA ALA A 147 -2.19 17.36 1.09
C ALA A 147 -3.16 16.40 1.79
N LEU A 148 -3.01 15.10 1.57
CA LEU A 148 -3.79 14.08 2.27
C LEU A 148 -3.58 14.13 3.79
N GLY A 149 -2.34 14.37 4.23
CA GLY A 149 -2.01 14.56 5.64
C GLY A 149 -2.67 15.78 6.27
N GLU A 150 -2.80 16.87 5.51
CA GLU A 150 -3.52 18.07 5.97
C GLU A 150 -5.03 17.77 6.18
N GLU A 151 -5.66 17.04 5.26
CA GLU A 151 -7.08 16.65 5.33
C GLU A 151 -7.39 15.73 6.52
N VAL A 152 -6.54 14.74 6.80
CA VAL A 152 -6.75 13.78 7.91
C VAL A 152 -6.19 14.26 9.26
N GLY A 153 -5.79 15.53 9.35
CA GLY A 153 -5.24 16.13 10.57
C GLY A 153 -3.88 15.57 11.01
N LEU A 154 -3.13 14.96 10.09
CA LEU A 154 -1.81 14.38 10.33
C LEU A 154 -0.78 14.93 9.32
N PRO A 155 -0.29 16.17 9.50
CA PRO A 155 0.60 16.81 8.53
C PRO A 155 1.86 15.98 8.25
N LYS A 156 2.29 15.96 6.98
CA LYS A 156 3.55 15.32 6.60
C LYS A 156 4.74 15.99 7.29
N LEU A 157 5.69 15.19 7.76
CA LEU A 157 6.92 15.69 8.38
C LEU A 157 7.88 16.24 7.32
N THR A 158 8.79 17.12 7.74
CA THR A 158 9.89 17.55 6.88
C THR A 158 10.83 16.38 6.62
N MET A 159 11.21 16.17 5.36
CA MET A 159 12.14 15.11 4.97
C MET A 159 13.50 15.32 5.67
N PRO A 160 14.05 14.32 6.36
CA PRO A 160 15.37 14.43 6.96
C PRO A 160 16.45 14.53 5.89
N ASP A 161 17.63 15.05 6.26
CA ASP A 161 18.81 15.05 5.40
C ASP A 161 19.79 13.91 5.74
N GLY A 162 20.97 13.92 5.11
CA GLY A 162 22.02 12.91 5.31
C GLY A 162 22.65 12.90 6.71
N ALA A 163 22.55 13.98 7.48
CA ALA A 163 23.07 14.07 8.84
C ALA A 163 22.11 13.49 9.88
N HIS A 164 20.83 13.33 9.53
CA HIS A 164 19.82 12.80 10.44
C HIS A 164 19.98 11.29 10.66
N SER A 165 19.63 10.85 11.85
CA SER A 165 19.71 9.46 12.28
C SER A 165 18.71 8.58 11.54
N ARG A 166 19.00 7.27 11.47
CA ARG A 166 18.07 6.28 10.93
C ARG A 166 16.71 6.28 11.62
N LYS A 167 16.66 6.62 12.92
CA LYS A 167 15.41 6.71 13.68
C LYS A 167 14.51 7.82 13.14
N GLU A 168 15.09 8.97 12.82
CA GLU A 168 14.35 10.11 12.25
C GLU A 168 13.82 9.78 10.86
N TRP A 169 14.61 9.11 10.02
CA TRP A 169 14.14 8.60 8.73
C TRP A 169 12.99 7.60 8.86
N PHE A 170 13.03 6.67 9.83
CA PHE A 170 11.89 5.79 10.09
C PHE A 170 10.67 6.55 10.59
N THR A 171 10.84 7.58 11.42
CA THR A 171 9.72 8.42 11.88
C THR A 171 9.08 9.18 10.73
N TYR A 172 9.88 9.71 9.81
CA TYR A 172 9.40 10.35 8.58
C TYR A 172 8.64 9.37 7.69
N CYS A 173 9.25 8.24 7.30
CA CYS A 173 8.61 7.24 6.44
C CYS A 173 7.34 6.65 7.09
N GLN A 174 7.35 6.42 8.41
CA GLN A 174 6.16 5.97 9.13
C GLN A 174 5.02 7.00 9.09
N ARG A 175 5.33 8.31 9.08
CA ARG A 175 4.30 9.35 8.96
C ARG A 175 3.49 9.19 7.68
N ASP A 176 4.14 8.92 6.55
CA ASP A 176 3.46 8.75 5.26
C ASP A 176 2.57 7.49 5.26
N VAL A 177 3.05 6.40 5.87
CA VAL A 177 2.24 5.19 6.09
C VAL A 177 1.02 5.47 6.98
N ASP A 178 1.21 6.20 8.07
CA ASP A 178 0.13 6.56 8.98
C ASP A 178 -0.91 7.45 8.27
N ILE A 179 -0.49 8.44 7.48
CA ILE A 179 -1.40 9.28 6.68
C ILE A 179 -2.29 8.41 5.78
N MET A 180 -1.72 7.45 5.05
CA MET A 180 -2.49 6.53 4.22
C MET A 180 -3.49 5.73 5.07
N TYR A 181 -3.05 5.17 6.19
CA TYR A 181 -3.93 4.40 7.07
C TYR A 181 -5.12 5.23 7.57
N TYR A 182 -4.88 6.46 8.05
CA TYR A 182 -5.95 7.32 8.55
C TYR A 182 -6.94 7.70 7.43
N ALA A 183 -6.44 8.04 6.24
CA ALA A 183 -7.29 8.35 5.08
C ALA A 183 -8.20 7.18 4.70
N TRP A 184 -7.66 5.96 4.62
CA TRP A 184 -8.45 4.76 4.34
C TRP A 184 -9.43 4.43 5.46
N ARG A 185 -9.04 4.64 6.71
CA ARG A 185 -9.91 4.42 7.87
C ARG A 185 -11.12 5.33 7.85
N GLU A 186 -10.92 6.62 7.62
CA GLU A 186 -12.00 7.60 7.52
C GLU A 186 -12.89 7.36 6.31
N TRP A 187 -12.29 7.10 5.14
CA TRP A 187 -13.05 6.79 3.94
C TRP A 187 -13.93 5.54 4.09
N LEU A 188 -13.39 4.47 4.68
CA LEU A 188 -14.15 3.24 4.90
C LEU A 188 -15.20 3.36 6.01
N ALA A 189 -15.01 4.28 6.97
CA ALA A 189 -16.03 4.62 7.95
C ALA A 189 -17.17 5.39 7.28
N PHE A 190 -16.85 6.41 6.50
CA PHE A 190 -17.83 7.17 5.70
C PHE A 190 -18.67 6.28 4.77
N LEU A 191 -18.08 5.27 4.14
CA LEU A 191 -18.80 4.32 3.27
C LEU A 191 -19.71 3.32 4.02
N ARG A 192 -19.65 3.26 5.35
CA ARG A 192 -20.53 2.42 6.18
C ARG A 192 -21.73 3.19 6.73
N ASP A 193 -21.60 4.50 6.87
CA ASP A 193 -22.69 5.41 7.27
C ASP A 193 -23.66 5.65 6.10
#